data_AF-A0A7S3KN05-F1
#
_entry.id   AF-A0A7S3KN05-F1
#
_cell.length_a   1.000
_cell.length_b   1.000
_cell.length_c   1.000
_cell.angle_alpha   90.00
_cell.angle_beta   90.00
_cell.angle_gamma   90.00
#
_symmetry.space_group_name_H-M   'P 1'
#
loop_
_entity.id
_entity.type
_entity.pdbx_description
1 polymer ?
#
loop_
_entity_poly.entity_id
_entity_poly.type
_entity_poly.pdbx_seq_one_letter_code
_entity_poly.pdbx_strand_id
1 'polypeptide(L)'
;IDIKKKYRDLARQMHPDKNRNAQNSADLFIKINHAHLYLINPTTRLIYNAFGLSGLEVYEQSIEDFEKVEKKHQEQEGEGDEENKQETEQKILTKTIHLISETTR
;
A
#
# COMPACT_ATOMS: atom_id res chain seq x y z
N ILE A 1 11.60 -11.19 11.58
CA ILE A 1 10.42 -10.56 12.22
C ILE A 1 9.18 -11.08 11.51
N ASP A 2 8.31 -11.81 12.20
CA ASP A 2 7.07 -12.32 11.61
C ASP A 2 5.95 -11.28 11.78
N ILE A 3 5.78 -10.43 10.76
CA ILE A 3 4.78 -9.35 10.71
C ILE A 3 3.37 -9.92 10.86
N LYS A 4 3.10 -11.09 10.28
CA LYS A 4 1.81 -11.78 10.36
C LYS A 4 1.53 -12.25 11.79
N LYS A 5 2.54 -12.79 12.48
CA LYS A 5 2.40 -13.16 13.90
C LYS A 5 2.08 -11.95 14.77
N LYS A 6 2.83 -10.85 14.64
CA LYS A 6 2.59 -9.63 15.42
C LYS A 6 1.24 -9.01 15.14
N TYR A 7 0.80 -8.98 13.88
CA TYR A 7 -0.54 -8.54 13.50
C TYR A 7 -1.62 -9.38 14.20
N ARG A 8 -1.53 -10.72 14.15
CA ARG A 8 -2.51 -11.61 14.80
C ARG A 8 -2.60 -11.39 16.31
N ASP A 9 -1.46 -11.16 16.97
CA ASP A 9 -1.43 -10.92 18.42
C ASP A 9 -2.09 -9.58 18.79
N LEU A 10 -1.77 -8.52 18.06
CA LEU A 10 -2.35 -7.18 18.27
C LEU A 10 -3.84 -7.14 17.89
N ALA A 11 -4.23 -7.76 16.77
CA ALA A 11 -5.62 -7.85 16.34
C ALA A 11 -6.49 -8.57 17.37
N ARG A 12 -5.98 -9.62 18.02
CA ARG A 12 -6.68 -10.33 19.10
C ARG A 12 -6.83 -9.47 20.36
N GLN A 13 -5.80 -8.68 20.70
CA GLN A 13 -5.80 -7.78 21.84
C GLN A 13 -6.76 -6.61 21.65
N MET A 14 -6.87 -6.08 20.43
CA MET A 14 -7.67 -4.89 20.10
C MET A 14 -9.01 -5.21 19.45
N HIS A 15 -9.41 -6.48 19.40
CA HIS A 15 -10.65 -6.88 18.73
C HIS A 15 -11.87 -6.21 19.40
N PRO A 16 -12.76 -5.55 18.64
CA PRO A 16 -13.88 -4.79 19.21
C PRO A 16 -14.86 -5.68 20.00
N ASP A 17 -15.02 -6.95 19.61
CA ASP A 17 -15.88 -7.89 20.33
C ASP A 17 -15.41 -8.19 21.77
N LYS A 18 -14.09 -8.18 22.01
CA LYS A 18 -13.51 -8.44 23.33
C LYS A 18 -13.31 -7.16 24.16
N ASN A 19 -13.42 -6.00 23.53
CA ASN A 19 -13.13 -4.69 24.13
C ASN A 19 -14.28 -3.70 23.91
N ARG A 20 -15.53 -4.15 24.07
CA ARG A 20 -16.74 -3.33 23.83
C ARG A 20 -16.81 -2.05 24.68
N ASN A 21 -16.05 -1.96 25.77
CA ASN A 21 -16.04 -0.81 26.69
C ASN A 21 -14.83 0.12 26.49
N ALA A 22 -13.86 -0.25 25.64
CA ALA A 22 -12.68 0.56 25.40
C ALA A 22 -12.95 1.47 24.19
N GLN A 23 -13.18 2.75 24.47
CA GLN A 23 -13.52 3.81 23.50
C GLN A 23 -12.58 3.86 22.27
N ASN A 24 -11.35 3.34 22.39
CA ASN A 24 -10.31 3.43 21.36
C ASN A 24 -9.96 2.10 20.70
N SER A 25 -10.62 0.99 21.06
CA SER A 25 -10.23 -0.35 20.55
C SER A 25 -10.50 -0.49 19.06
N ALA A 26 -11.61 0.07 18.58
CA ALA A 26 -11.97 0.06 17.16
C ALA A 26 -10.96 0.87 16.32
N ASP A 27 -10.63 2.09 16.75
CA ASP A 27 -9.68 2.95 16.04
C ASP A 27 -8.28 2.35 15.96
N LEU A 28 -7.82 1.75 17.06
CA LEU A 28 -6.53 1.06 17.10
C LEU A 28 -6.53 -0.19 16.21
N PHE A 29 -7.64 -0.94 16.16
CA PHE A 29 -7.79 -2.08 15.27
C PHE A 29 -7.69 -1.67 13.80
N ILE A 30 -8.37 -0.57 13.41
CA ILE A 30 -8.28 -0.01 12.05
C ILE A 30 -6.84 0.36 11.71
N LYS A 31 -6.13 1.05 12.62
CA LYS A 31 -4.72 1.43 12.43
C LYS A 31 -3.79 0.22 12.29
N ILE A 32 -3.98 -0.81 13.11
CA ILE A 32 -3.19 -2.05 13.05
C ILE A 32 -3.41 -2.77 11.72
N ASN A 33 -4.66 -2.84 11.26
CA ASN A 33 -4.99 -3.43 9.97
C ASN A 33 -4.36 -2.65 8.81
N HIS A 34 -4.48 -1.32 8.83
CA HIS A 34 -3.88 -0.44 7.84
C HIS A 34 -2.35 -0.63 7.76
N ALA A 35 -1.66 -0.60 8.91
CA ALA A 35 -0.22 -0.83 8.96
C ALA A 35 0.17 -2.22 8.41
N HIS A 36 -0.61 -3.25 8.70
CA HIS A 36 -0.35 -4.60 8.18
C HIS A 36 -0.42 -4.66 6.65
N LEU A 37 -1.37 -3.95 6.02
CA LEU A 37 -1.53 -3.92 4.56
C LEU A 37 -0.28 -3.40 3.83
N TYR A 38 0.38 -2.38 4.35
CA TYR A 38 1.61 -1.86 3.75
C TYR A 38 2.85 -2.66 4.14
N LEU A 39 2.89 -3.23 5.34
CA LEU A 39 4.08 -3.92 5.83
C LEU A 39 4.20 -5.35 5.31
N ILE A 40 3.10 -5.97 4.84
CA ILE A 40 3.13 -7.31 4.26
C ILE A 40 3.73 -7.34 2.86
N ASN A 41 3.54 -6.29 2.06
CA ASN A 41 4.12 -6.19 0.72
C ASN A 41 5.55 -5.60 0.82
N PRO A 42 6.56 -6.29 0.25
CA PRO A 42 7.95 -5.83 0.33
C PRO A 42 8.18 -4.45 -0.31
N THR A 43 7.46 -4.11 -1.37
CA THR A 43 7.57 -2.84 -2.10
C THR A 43 7.07 -1.67 -1.25
N THR A 44 5.82 -1.75 -0.79
CA THR A 44 5.24 -0.72 0.08
C THR A 44 5.98 -0.61 1.41
N ARG A 45 6.48 -1.74 1.95
CA ARG A 45 7.33 -1.72 3.15
C ARG A 45 8.65 -1.00 2.91
N LEU A 46 9.28 -1.19 1.75
CA LEU A 46 10.52 -0.49 1.41
C LEU A 46 10.28 1.02 1.33
N ILE A 47 9.21 1.44 0.63
CA ILE A 47 8.82 2.84 0.50
C ILE A 47 8.54 3.45 1.88
N TYR A 48 7.77 2.75 2.72
CA TYR A 48 7.47 3.20 4.08
C TYR A 48 8.75 3.34 4.93
N ASN A 49 9.67 2.38 4.85
CA ASN A 49 10.94 2.46 5.58
C ASN A 49 11.84 3.62 5.12
N ALA A 50 11.76 3.99 3.84
CA ALA A 50 12.60 5.04 3.26
C ALA A 50 12.00 6.45 3.43
N PHE A 51 10.69 6.59 3.25
CA PHE A 51 10.01 7.88 3.11
C PHE A 51 8.82 8.06 4.07
N GLY A 52 8.47 7.04 4.86
CA GLY A 52 7.33 7.10 5.78
C GLY A 52 5.98 7.09 5.07
N LEU A 53 4.98 7.74 5.68
CA LEU A 53 3.60 7.79 5.15
C LEU A 53 3.50 8.60 3.85
N SER A 54 4.24 9.70 3.71
CA SER A 54 4.21 10.52 2.49
C SER A 54 4.67 9.74 1.25
N GLY A 55 5.66 8.86 1.40
CA GLY A 55 6.07 7.98 0.30
C GLY A 55 4.99 6.99 -0.12
N LEU A 56 4.20 6.47 0.83
CA LEU A 56 3.07 5.59 0.53
C LEU A 56 1.96 6.34 -0.23
N GLU A 57 1.66 7.58 0.16
CA GLU A 57 0.66 8.41 -0.53
C GLU A 57 1.05 8.66 -1.99
N VAL A 58 2.32 9.00 -2.26
CA VAL A 58 2.82 9.19 -3.64
C VAL A 58 2.78 7.88 -4.42
N TYR A 59 3.07 6.75 -3.78
CA TYR A 59 2.99 5.43 -4.42
C TYR A 59 1.56 5.08 -4.81
N GLU A 60 0.58 5.30 -3.93
CA GLU A 60 -0.83 5.07 -4.22
C GLU A 60 -1.33 5.96 -5.36
N GLN A 61 -0.98 7.25 -5.34
CA GLN A 61 -1.32 8.16 -6.44
C GLN A 61 -0.70 7.69 -7.76
N SER A 62 0.53 7.19 -7.72
CA SER A 62 1.20 6.64 -8.91
C SER A 62 0.47 5.42 -9.45
N ILE A 63 0.02 4.50 -8.58
CA ILE A 63 -0.81 3.35 -8.99
C ILE A 63 -2.08 3.81 -9.68
N GLU A 64 -2.85 4.71 -9.06
CA GLU A 64 -4.10 5.19 -9.63
C GLU A 64 -3.91 5.84 -11.00
N ASP A 65 -2.84 6.62 -11.16
CA ASP A 65 -2.53 7.29 -12.43
C ASP A 65 -2.19 6.26 -13.52
N PHE A 66 -1.45 5.20 -13.18
CA PHE A 66 -1.16 4.11 -14.11
C PHE A 66 -2.41 3.29 -14.46
N GLU A 67 -3.29 2.97 -13.50
CA GLU A 67 -4.54 2.27 -13.76
C GLU A 67 -5.48 3.05 -14.68
N LYS A 68 -5.52 4.39 -14.54
CA LYS A 68 -6.28 5.27 -15.43
C LYS A 68 -5.72 5.28 -16.85
N VAL A 69 -4.40 5.15 -17.00
CA VAL A 69 -3.74 5.07 -18.32
C VAL A 69 -4.02 3.72 -18.97
N GLU A 70 -3.86 2.61 -18.25
CA GLU A 70 -4.16 1.25 -18.72
C GLU A 70 -5.61 1.11 -19.20
N LYS A 71 -6.58 1.62 -18.42
CA LYS A 71 -8.00 1.61 -18.80
C LYS A 71 -8.28 2.39 -20.09
N LYS A 72 -7.60 3.52 -20.31
CA LYS A 72 -7.72 4.29 -21.55
C LYS A 72 -7.12 3.58 -22.76
N HIS A 73 -6.08 2.77 -22.56
CA HIS A 73 -5.46 1.98 -23.63
C HIS A 73 -6.32 0.76 -24.02
N GLN A 74 -6.98 0.09 -23.07
CA GLN A 74 -7.90 -1.01 -23.34
C GLN A 74 -9.17 -0.59 -24.11
N GLU A 75 -9.54 0.68 -24.05
CA GLU A 75 -10.68 1.23 -24.82
C GLU A 75 -10.32 1.56 -26.28
N GLN A 76 -9.04 1.52 -26.68
CA GLN A 76 -8.58 1.92 -28.01
C GLN A 76 -7.91 0.80 -28.83
N GLU A 77 -7.37 -0.25 -28.20
CA GLU A 77 -6.84 -1.42 -28.91
C GLU A 77 -7.28 -2.70 -28.19
N GLY A 78 -7.84 -3.66 -28.94
CA GLY A 78 -8.32 -4.93 -28.42
C GLY A 78 -7.21 -5.79 -27.82
N GLU A 79 -7.59 -6.56 -26.78
CA GLU A 79 -6.84 -7.62 -26.09
C GLU A 79 -5.31 -7.44 -26.03
N GLY A 80 -4.86 -6.74 -24.98
CA GLY A 80 -3.46 -6.66 -24.58
C GLY A 80 -3.18 -7.55 -23.37
N ASP A 81 -2.12 -8.35 -23.49
CA ASP A 81 -1.75 -9.47 -22.62
C ASP A 81 -1.58 -9.12 -21.13
N GLU A 82 -2.19 -9.92 -20.26
CA GLU A 82 -2.03 -9.91 -18.78
C GLU A 82 -0.58 -10.17 -18.29
N GLU A 83 0.38 -10.33 -19.21
CA GLU A 83 1.63 -11.04 -18.96
C GLU A 83 2.75 -10.20 -18.33
N ASN A 84 2.58 -8.89 -18.08
CA ASN A 84 3.65 -8.11 -17.43
C ASN A 84 3.27 -7.21 -16.25
N LYS A 85 2.45 -7.74 -15.33
CA LYS A 85 2.15 -7.10 -14.04
C LYS A 85 3.42 -6.69 -13.26
N GLN A 86 4.48 -7.49 -13.32
CA GLN A 86 5.76 -7.18 -12.65
C GLN A 86 6.45 -5.96 -13.26
N GLU A 87 6.50 -5.84 -14.58
CA GLU A 87 7.07 -4.66 -15.25
C GLU A 87 6.25 -3.40 -14.96
N THR A 88 4.92 -3.51 -14.92
CA THR A 88 4.04 -2.39 -14.53
C THR A 88 4.30 -1.94 -13.10
N GLU A 89 4.39 -2.87 -12.14
CA GLU A 89 4.77 -2.56 -10.76
C GLU A 89 6.16 -1.90 -10.67
N GLN A 90 7.11 -2.34 -11.48
CA GLN A 90 8.46 -1.80 -11.51
C GLN A 90 8.52 -0.38 -12.12
N LYS A 91 7.73 -0.12 -13.17
CA LYS A 91 7.53 1.22 -13.77
C LYS A 91 6.90 2.19 -12.77
N ILE A 92 5.84 1.75 -12.07
CA ILE A 92 5.20 2.52 -11.00
C ILE A 92 6.23 2.88 -9.92
N LEU A 93 6.95 1.90 -9.39
CA LEU A 93 7.94 2.11 -8.33
C LEU A 93 9.03 3.12 -8.75
N THR A 94 9.54 2.99 -9.98
CA THR A 94 10.58 3.89 -10.51
C THR A 94 10.08 5.33 -10.59
N LYS A 95 8.87 5.53 -11.12
CA LYS A 95 8.24 6.86 -11.21
C LYS A 95 7.98 7.45 -9.83
N THR A 96 7.49 6.65 -8.88
CA THR A 96 7.26 7.07 -7.49
C THR A 96 8.57 7.54 -6.83
N ILE A 97 9.66 6.77 -6.93
CA ILE A 97 10.96 7.17 -6.37
C ILE A 97 11.44 8.49 -6.96
N HIS A 98 11.28 8.67 -8.28
CA HIS A 98 11.65 9.91 -8.95
C HIS A 98 10.83 11.11 -8.43
N LEU A 99 9.49 11.00 -8.39
CA LEU A 99 8.60 12.04 -7.85
C LEU A 99 8.95 12.43 -6.41
N ILE A 100 9.19 11.45 -5.54
CA ILE A 100 9.60 11.71 -4.14
C ILE A 100 10.95 12.44 -4.10
N SER A 101 11.90 12.05 -4.95
CA SER A 101 13.21 12.70 -5.03
C SER A 101 13.16 14.15 -5.52
N GLU A 102 12.23 14.48 -6.43
CA GLU A 102 12.04 15.82 -6.96
C GLU A 102 11.33 16.75 -5.97
N THR A 103 10.39 16.22 -5.19
CA THR A 103 9.62 16.97 -4.18
C THR A 103 10.41 17.22 -2.89
N THR A 104 11.47 16.47 -2.63
CA THR A 104 12.30 16.60 -1.41
C THR A 104 13.52 17.54 -1.62
N ARG A 105 13.55 18.31 -2.71
CA ARG A 105 14.67 19.20 -3.08
C ARG A 105 14.39 20.67 -2.77
#